data_AF-A0A7C3VCA0-F1
#
_entry.id   AF-A0A7C3VCA0-F1
#
_cell.length_a   1.000
_cell.length_b   1.000
_cell.length_c   1.000
_cell.angle_alpha   90.00
_cell.angle_beta   90.00
_cell.angle_gamma   90.00
#
_symmetry.space_group_name_H-M   'P 1'
#
loop_
_entity.id
_entity.type
_entity.pdbx_description
1 polymer ?
#
loop_
_entity_poly.entity_id
_entity_poly.type
_entity_poly.pdbx_seq_one_letter_code
_entity_poly.pdbx_strand_id
1 'polypeptide(L)'
;MPKEIDEMNPQEAYLEGRLLGLNELISILKDAMQSDKVDQSILVKSIVLHISNEMNSILNELKEEHGEHPIIQKVEKQTEKMTSEAEATEGVKDEKAVETLKKNVNVADDLMKNLLSLKENQE
;
A
#
# COMPACT_ATOMS: atom_id res chain seq x y z
N MET A 1 5.14 10.16 39.23
CA MET A 1 4.69 8.80 38.89
C MET A 1 5.44 8.41 37.62
N PRO A 2 6.06 7.23 37.54
CA PRO A 2 6.69 6.76 36.32
C PRO A 2 5.58 6.52 35.27
N LYS A 3 5.83 6.97 34.03
CA LYS A 3 4.92 6.83 32.90
C LYS A 3 4.66 5.33 32.66
N GLU A 4 3.38 4.97 32.54
CA GLU A 4 2.97 3.66 32.02
C GLU A 4 3.63 3.49 30.65
N ILE A 5 4.28 2.35 30.46
CA ILE A 5 4.74 1.90 29.16
C ILE A 5 3.44 1.55 28.44
N ASP A 6 3.04 2.37 27.46
CA ASP A 6 1.96 2.01 26.53
C ASP A 6 2.34 0.70 25.87
N GLU A 7 1.84 -0.41 26.41
CA GLU A 7 1.84 -1.69 25.73
C GLU A 7 0.89 -1.53 24.55
N MET A 8 1.43 -1.19 23.38
CA MET A 8 0.67 -1.22 22.12
C MET A 8 -0.18 -2.48 22.08
N ASN A 9 -1.46 -2.33 21.75
CA ASN A 9 -2.37 -3.46 21.58
C ASN A 9 -1.71 -4.46 20.60
N PRO A 10 -1.65 -5.77 20.91
CA PRO A 10 -1.06 -6.77 20.00
C PRO A 10 -1.62 -6.71 18.57
N GLN A 11 -2.89 -6.31 18.42
CA GLN A 11 -3.52 -6.12 17.12
C GLN A 11 -2.99 -4.88 16.38
N GLU A 12 -2.82 -3.75 17.07
CA GLU A 12 -2.21 -2.54 16.49
C GLU A 12 -0.74 -2.77 16.10
N ALA A 13 0.01 -3.57 16.88
CA ALA A 13 1.38 -3.97 16.55
C ALA A 13 1.44 -4.90 15.33
N TYR A 14 0.46 -5.80 15.20
CA TYR A 14 0.33 -6.68 14.03
C TYR A 14 0.03 -5.88 12.75
N LEU A 15 -0.94 -4.96 12.81
CA LEU A 15 -1.28 -4.08 11.68
C LEU A 15 -0.10 -3.20 11.27
N GLU A 16 0.64 -2.69 12.24
CA GLU A 16 1.86 -1.92 11.97
C GLU A 16 2.94 -2.74 11.29
N GLY A 17 3.21 -3.95 11.76
CA GLY A 17 4.16 -4.87 11.11
C GLY A 17 3.79 -5.14 9.65
N ARG A 18 2.50 -5.30 9.35
CA ARG A 18 2.01 -5.47 7.98
C ARG A 18 2.20 -4.21 7.13
N LEU A 19 1.91 -3.03 7.68
CA LEU A 19 2.12 -1.76 7.00
C LEU A 19 3.61 -1.55 6.67
N LEU A 20 4.51 -1.81 7.63
CA LEU A 20 5.95 -1.71 7.42
C LEU A 20 6.45 -2.69 6.34
N GLY A 21 6.01 -3.95 6.41
CA GLY A 21 6.36 -4.96 5.39
C GLY A 21 5.87 -4.60 4.00
N LEU A 22 4.67 -4.02 3.91
CA LEU A 22 4.11 -3.55 2.64
C LEU A 22 4.89 -2.34 2.07
N ASN A 23 5.33 -1.42 2.94
CA ASN A 23 6.17 -0.29 2.56
C ASN A 23 7.55 -0.74 2.03
N GLU A 24 8.14 -1.78 2.63
CA GLU A 24 9.39 -2.41 2.16
C GLU A 24 9.18 -3.01 0.75
N LEU A 25 8.08 -3.75 0.55
CA LEU A 25 7.75 -4.35 -0.74
C LEU A 25 7.57 -3.31 -1.86
N ILE A 26 6.89 -2.20 -1.55
CA ILE A 26 6.73 -1.07 -2.48
C ILE A 26 8.09 -0.48 -2.84
N SER A 27 8.99 -0.32 -1.87
CA SER A 27 10.33 0.21 -2.09
C SER A 27 11.15 -0.69 -3.01
N ILE A 28 11.16 -2.01 -2.76
CA ILE A 28 11.80 -3.01 -3.62
C ILE A 28 11.24 -2.94 -5.05
N LEU A 29 9.92 -2.78 -5.18
CA LEU A 29 9.28 -2.69 -6.49
C LEU A 29 9.68 -1.41 -7.24
N LYS A 30 9.77 -0.26 -6.56
CA LYS A 30 10.24 0.99 -7.16
C LYS A 30 11.67 0.84 -7.70
N ASP A 31 12.55 0.23 -6.92
CA ASP A 31 13.94 -0.01 -7.31
C ASP A 31 14.03 -0.98 -8.50
N ALA A 32 13.24 -2.05 -8.48
CA ALA A 32 13.17 -3.02 -9.57
C ALA A 32 12.72 -2.37 -10.90
N MET A 33 11.76 -1.45 -10.83
CA MET A 33 11.17 -0.76 -12.00
C MET A 33 12.05 0.34 -12.61
N GLN A 34 13.11 0.76 -11.90
CA GLN A 34 14.14 1.66 -12.41
C GLN A 34 15.26 0.92 -13.15
N SER A 35 15.32 -0.41 -13.03
CA SER A 35 16.28 -1.24 -13.75
C SER A 35 15.74 -1.59 -15.13
N ASP A 36 16.41 -1.14 -16.21
CA ASP A 36 16.04 -1.40 -17.62
C ASP A 36 16.05 -2.89 -18.04
N LYS A 37 16.31 -3.81 -17.10
CA LYS A 37 16.64 -5.22 -17.41
C LYS A 37 15.47 -6.17 -17.48
N VAL A 38 14.24 -5.74 -17.24
CA VAL A 38 13.18 -6.72 -17.02
C VAL A 38 11.98 -6.45 -17.92
N ASP A 39 11.61 -7.48 -18.70
CA ASP A 39 10.28 -7.69 -19.31
C ASP A 39 9.28 -7.95 -18.15
N GLN A 40 9.18 -6.95 -17.27
CA GLN A 40 8.77 -7.06 -15.86
C GLN A 40 7.29 -6.81 -15.68
N SER A 41 6.61 -6.48 -16.75
CA SER A 41 5.30 -5.89 -16.72
C SER A 41 4.25 -6.84 -16.13
N ILE A 42 4.34 -8.15 -16.38
CA ILE A 42 3.54 -9.18 -15.67
C ILE A 42 3.87 -9.19 -14.17
N LEU A 43 5.16 -9.15 -13.82
CA LEU A 43 5.62 -9.14 -12.43
C LEU A 43 5.13 -7.87 -11.70
N VAL A 44 5.26 -6.70 -12.33
CA VAL A 44 4.79 -5.42 -11.81
C VAL A 44 3.28 -5.44 -11.64
N LYS A 45 2.51 -5.93 -12.62
CA LYS A 45 1.05 -6.10 -12.48
C LYS A 45 0.70 -6.98 -11.29
N SER A 46 1.35 -8.14 -11.17
CA SER A 46 1.13 -9.06 -10.05
C SER A 46 1.45 -8.43 -8.69
N ILE A 47 2.51 -7.63 -8.60
CA ILE A 47 2.91 -7.00 -7.34
C ILE A 47 1.99 -5.82 -7.02
N VAL A 48 1.58 -5.00 -8.00
CA VAL A 48 0.59 -3.93 -7.79
C VAL A 48 -0.73 -4.50 -7.27
N LEU A 49 -1.22 -5.61 -7.86
CA LEU A 49 -2.43 -6.30 -7.38
C LEU A 49 -2.24 -6.86 -5.96
N HIS A 50 -1.08 -7.42 -5.66
CA HIS A 50 -0.79 -7.90 -4.31
C HIS A 50 -0.79 -6.76 -3.30
N ILE A 51 -0.12 -5.65 -3.61
CA ILE A 51 -0.09 -4.45 -2.76
C ILE A 51 -1.49 -3.93 -2.52
N SER A 52 -2.30 -3.77 -3.57
CA SER A 52 -3.65 -3.22 -3.41
C SER A 52 -4.57 -4.13 -2.60
N ASN A 53 -4.44 -5.46 -2.74
CA ASN A 53 -5.18 -6.42 -1.92
C ASN A 53 -4.76 -6.37 -0.45
N GLU A 54 -3.46 -6.30 -0.16
CA GLU A 54 -2.96 -6.16 1.21
C GLU A 54 -3.40 -4.84 1.84
N MET A 55 -3.34 -3.73 1.09
CA MET A 55 -3.86 -2.44 1.56
C MET A 55 -5.34 -2.53 1.92
N ASN A 56 -6.18 -3.13 1.05
CA ASN A 56 -7.60 -3.29 1.33
C ASN A 56 -7.86 -4.15 2.58
N SER A 57 -7.09 -5.23 2.78
CA SER A 57 -7.18 -6.05 3.99
C SER A 57 -6.86 -5.23 5.24
N ILE A 58 -5.76 -4.47 5.23
CA ILE A 58 -5.34 -3.65 6.36
C ILE A 58 -6.37 -2.55 6.64
N LEU A 59 -6.93 -1.91 5.60
CA LEU A 59 -7.95 -0.88 5.76
C LEU A 59 -9.24 -1.43 6.37
N ASN A 60 -9.66 -2.65 6.00
CA ASN A 60 -10.82 -3.29 6.61
C ASN A 60 -10.60 -3.55 8.10
N GLU A 61 -9.44 -4.08 8.48
CA GLU A 61 -9.09 -4.30 9.89
C GLU A 61 -8.99 -2.98 10.67
N LEU A 62 -8.41 -1.93 10.08
CA LEU A 62 -8.37 -0.58 10.70
C LEU A 62 -9.77 0.03 10.87
N LYS A 63 -10.70 -0.21 9.95
CA LYS A 63 -12.10 0.23 10.08
C LYS A 63 -12.84 -0.48 11.20
N GLU A 64 -12.60 -1.78 11.35
CA GLU A 64 -13.20 -2.57 12.43
C GLU A 64 -12.73 -2.07 13.80
N GLU A 65 -11.45 -1.67 13.91
CA GLU A 65 -10.85 -1.22 15.17
C GLU A 65 -11.15 0.25 15.49
N HIS A 66 -11.00 1.16 14.52
CA HIS A 66 -11.07 2.61 14.74
C HIS A 66 -12.31 3.29 14.16
N GLY A 67 -13.18 2.54 13.46
CA GLY A 67 -14.34 3.09 12.76
C GLY A 67 -14.00 3.81 11.46
N GLU A 68 -14.96 4.53 10.88
CA GLU A 68 -14.72 5.26 9.65
C GLU A 68 -13.90 6.54 9.88
N HIS A 69 -12.74 6.61 9.22
CA HIS A 69 -11.90 7.80 9.21
C HIS A 69 -11.78 8.38 7.79
N PRO A 70 -11.82 9.72 7.59
CA PRO A 70 -11.74 10.33 6.27
C PRO A 70 -10.49 9.92 5.46
N ILE A 71 -9.38 9.69 6.16
CA ILE A 71 -8.14 9.22 5.51
C ILE A 71 -8.27 7.75 5.10
N ILE A 72 -8.87 6.89 5.93
CA ILE A 72 -9.12 5.49 5.57
C ILE A 72 -9.99 5.43 4.30
N GLN A 73 -11.08 6.20 4.24
CA GLN A 73 -11.92 6.30 3.05
C GLN A 73 -11.17 6.82 1.82
N LYS A 74 -10.26 7.79 2.01
CA LYS A 74 -9.44 8.33 0.92
C LYS A 74 -8.47 7.27 0.39
N VAL A 75 -7.81 6.52 1.29
CA VAL A 75 -6.85 5.48 0.93
C VAL A 75 -7.55 4.31 0.25
N GLU A 76 -8.72 3.90 0.75
CA GLU A 76 -9.55 2.87 0.14
C GLU A 76 -9.90 3.22 -1.32
N LYS A 77 -10.44 4.41 -1.59
CA LYS A 77 -10.77 4.84 -2.96
C LYS A 77 -9.58 4.81 -3.90
N GLN A 78 -8.39 5.19 -3.43
CA GLN A 78 -7.18 5.15 -4.24
C GLN A 78 -6.69 3.72 -4.47
N THR A 79 -6.84 2.85 -3.47
CA THR A 79 -6.50 1.42 -3.55
C THR A 79 -7.40 0.69 -4.53
N GLU A 80 -8.72 0.91 -4.47
CA GLU A 80 -9.70 0.38 -5.43
C GLU A 80 -9.40 0.83 -6.87
N LYS A 81 -9.03 2.10 -7.04
CA LYS A 81 -8.62 2.64 -8.33
C LYS A 81 -7.36 1.93 -8.85
N MET A 82 -6.35 1.74 -8.00
CA MET A 82 -5.12 1.01 -8.38
C MET A 82 -5.42 -0.42 -8.81
N THR A 83 -6.26 -1.15 -8.07
CA THR A 83 -6.72 -2.50 -8.44
C THR A 83 -7.38 -2.48 -9.81
N SER A 84 -8.35 -1.58 -10.01
CA SER A 84 -9.09 -1.48 -11.28
C SER A 84 -8.18 -1.16 -12.46
N GLU A 85 -7.24 -0.22 -12.29
CA GLU A 85 -6.27 0.14 -13.33
C GLU A 85 -5.32 -1.02 -13.64
N ALA A 86 -4.83 -1.74 -12.62
CA ALA A 86 -3.97 -2.90 -12.80
C ALA A 86 -4.70 -4.06 -13.50
N GLU A 87 -5.96 -4.34 -13.14
CA GLU A 87 -6.79 -5.36 -13.77
C GLU A 87 -7.06 -5.04 -15.24
N ALA A 88 -7.47 -3.81 -15.54
CA ALA A 88 -7.78 -3.30 -16.88
C ALA A 88 -6.55 -3.20 -17.81
N THR A 89 -5.35 -3.36 -17.26
CA THR A 89 -4.12 -3.41 -18.04
C THR A 89 -4.07 -4.73 -18.84
N GLU A 90 -4.58 -4.71 -20.08
CA GLU A 90 -4.46 -5.81 -21.05
C GLU A 90 -3.13 -5.74 -21.80
N GLY A 91 -2.41 -6.87 -21.88
CA GLY A 91 -1.19 -6.96 -22.68
C GLY A 91 -0.05 -6.14 -22.10
N VAL A 92 0.79 -6.79 -21.30
CA VAL A 92 1.81 -6.13 -20.48
C VAL A 92 3.02 -5.62 -21.29
N LYS A 93 2.92 -5.58 -22.61
CA LYS A 93 3.94 -5.02 -23.52
C LYS A 93 3.60 -3.63 -24.04
N ASP A 94 2.44 -3.07 -23.67
CA ASP A 94 2.11 -1.67 -23.97
C ASP A 94 2.90 -0.74 -23.02
N GLU A 95 3.63 0.23 -23.56
CA GLU A 95 4.38 1.22 -22.78
C GLU A 95 3.45 2.01 -21.84
N LYS A 96 2.20 2.26 -22.25
CA LYS A 96 1.19 2.94 -21.42
C LYS A 96 0.74 2.09 -20.25
N ALA A 97 0.66 0.77 -20.44
CA ALA A 97 0.36 -0.19 -19.40
C ALA A 97 1.46 -0.16 -18.32
N VAL A 98 2.73 -0.15 -18.76
CA VAL A 98 3.87 -0.07 -17.85
C VAL A 98 3.90 1.26 -17.10
N GLU A 99 3.65 2.38 -17.77
CA GLU A 99 3.59 3.71 -17.14
C GLU A 99 2.48 3.80 -16.07
N THR A 100 1.30 3.26 -16.38
CA THR A 100 0.16 3.18 -15.45
C THR A 100 0.55 2.40 -14.19
N LEU A 101 1.18 1.24 -14.37
CA LEU A 101 1.65 0.44 -13.25
C LEU A 101 2.73 1.17 -12.44
N LYS A 102 3.68 1.87 -13.07
CA LYS A 102 4.69 2.69 -12.36
C LYS A 102 4.03 3.76 -11.49
N LYS A 103 3.00 4.42 -12.03
CA LYS A 103 2.23 5.41 -11.30
C LYS A 103 1.53 4.80 -10.09
N ASN A 104 0.96 3.60 -10.23
CA ASN A 104 0.29 2.92 -9.12
C ASN A 104 1.24 2.58 -7.98
N VAL A 105 2.48 2.20 -8.28
CA VAL A 105 3.50 1.98 -7.25
C VAL A 105 3.85 3.26 -6.48
N ASN A 106 3.98 4.40 -7.18
CA ASN A 106 4.22 5.68 -6.52
C ASN A 106 3.03 6.13 -5.67
N VAL A 107 1.80 5.90 -6.15
CA VAL A 107 0.59 6.16 -5.36
C VAL A 107 0.56 5.28 -4.11
N ALA A 108 0.90 4.00 -4.22
CA ALA A 108 0.99 3.09 -3.08
C ALA A 108 1.98 3.60 -2.01
N ASP A 109 3.17 4.04 -2.44
CA ASP A 109 4.20 4.60 -1.56
C ASP A 109 3.68 5.83 -0.78
N ASP A 110 3.01 6.75 -1.48
CA ASP A 110 2.44 7.94 -0.86
C ASP A 110 1.29 7.61 0.11
N LEU A 111 0.44 6.65 -0.25
CA LEU A 111 -0.65 6.19 0.62
C LEU A 111 -0.11 5.53 1.89
N MET A 112 0.94 4.71 1.77
CA MET A 112 1.59 4.06 2.90
C MET A 112 2.19 5.06 3.87
N LYS A 113 2.88 6.09 3.37
CA LYS A 113 3.38 7.19 4.22
C LYS A 113 2.24 7.92 4.93
N ASN A 114 1.14 8.19 4.24
CA ASN A 114 -0.03 8.83 4.86
C ASN A 114 -0.67 7.96 5.95
N LEU A 115 -0.70 6.64 5.79
CA LEU A 115 -1.19 5.70 6.81
C LEU A 115 -0.25 5.63 8.02
N LEU A 116 1.07 5.57 7.78
CA LEU A 116 2.07 5.53 8.85
C LEU A 116 2.08 6.84 9.67
N SER A 117 2.04 8.00 9.00
CA SER A 117 1.98 9.29 9.68
C SER A 117 0.65 9.56 10.41
N LEU A 118 -0.41 8.82 10.06
CA LEU A 118 -1.68 8.89 10.79
C LEU A 118 -1.53 8.36 12.22
N LYS A 119 -0.71 7.32 12.41
CA LYS A 119 -0.37 6.79 13.73
C LYS A 119 0.53 7.74 14.52
N GLU A 120 1.56 8.30 13.88
CA GLU A 120 2.50 9.23 14.54
C GLU A 120 1.84 10.50 15.09
N ASN A 121 0.68 10.90 14.56
CA ASN A 121 -0.09 12.05 15.04
C ASN A 121 -1.21 11.70 16.05
N GLN A 122 -1.36 10.42 16.40
CA GLN A 122 -2.29 9.96 17.44
C GLN A 122 -1.60 9.69 18.80
N GLU A 123 -0.27 9.76 18.86
CA GLU A 123 0.56 9.80 20.08
C GLU A 123 0.79 11.24 20.59
#